data_AF-A0A6I3UAN5-F1
#
_entry.id   AF-A0A6I3UAN5-F1
#
_cell.length_a   1.000
_cell.length_b   1.000
_cell.length_c   1.000
_cell.angle_alpha   90.00
_cell.angle_beta   90.00
_cell.angle_gamma   90.00
#
_symmetry.space_group_name_H-M   'P 1'
#
loop_
_entity.id
_entity.type
_entity.pdbx_description
1 polymer ?
#
loop_
_entity_poly.entity_id
_entity_poly.type
_entity_poly.pdbx_seq_one_letter_code
_entity_poly.pdbx_strand_id
1 'polypeptide(L)'
;SYPPYMDNYLKEVIDQVEQETGYNLLTTGMEVYTNVDSKVQQRLWDIYNTDEYVNYPDDELQVASTLVDVTNGKVIAQLGARHQS
;
A
#
# COMPACT_ATOMS: atom_id res chain seq x y z
N SER A 1 -12.32 -8.48 -5.19
CA SER A 1 -11.30 -9.08 -4.31
C SER A 1 -9.94 -8.69 -4.86
N TYR A 2 -9.03 -8.22 -4.01
CA TYR A 2 -7.67 -7.79 -4.36
C TYR A 2 -6.65 -8.45 -3.42
N PRO A 3 -5.36 -8.51 -3.78
CA PRO A 3 -4.32 -9.09 -2.92
C PRO A 3 -4.19 -8.34 -1.58
N PRO A 4 -4.03 -9.01 -0.43
CA PRO A 4 -3.98 -8.36 0.88
C PRO A 4 -2.93 -7.25 1.01
N TYR A 5 -1.78 -7.41 0.35
CA TYR A 5 -0.71 -6.42 0.37
C TYR A 5 -1.07 -5.08 -0.30
N MET A 6 -2.19 -4.99 -1.02
CA MET A 6 -2.68 -3.76 -1.64
C MET A 6 -3.66 -2.97 -0.76
N ASP A 7 -4.12 -3.51 0.37
CA ASP A 7 -5.18 -2.92 1.19
C ASP A 7 -4.91 -1.46 1.58
N ASN A 8 -3.77 -1.22 2.26
CA ASN A 8 -3.36 0.13 2.67
C ASN A 8 -3.25 1.10 1.49
N TYR A 9 -2.66 0.68 0.36
CA TYR A 9 -2.50 1.53 -0.81
C TYR A 9 -3.85 1.87 -1.46
N LEU A 10 -4.74 0.87 -1.59
CA LEU A 10 -6.06 1.07 -2.19
C LEU A 10 -6.94 1.98 -1.36
N LYS A 11 -6.80 1.96 -0.02
CA LYS A 11 -7.48 2.92 0.85
C LYS A 11 -7.11 4.36 0.51
N GLU A 12 -5.82 4.67 0.40
CA GLU A 12 -5.36 6.01 0.03
C GLU A 12 -5.75 6.39 -1.40
N VAL A 13 -5.82 5.42 -2.32
CA VAL A 13 -6.35 5.65 -3.69
C VAL A 13 -7.83 6.04 -3.65
N ILE A 14 -8.65 5.36 -2.84
CA ILE A 14 -10.07 5.69 -2.67
C ILE A 14 -10.21 7.12 -2.14
N ASP A 15 -9.48 7.43 -1.07
CA ASP A 15 -9.54 8.74 -0.40
C ASP A 15 -9.07 9.86 -1.35
N GLN A 16 -7.98 9.64 -2.10
CA GLN A 16 -7.48 10.61 -3.07
C GLN A 16 -8.45 10.81 -4.25
N VAL A 17 -9.02 9.73 -4.79
CA VAL A 17 -10.00 9.84 -5.88
C VAL A 17 -11.24 10.61 -5.44
N GLU A 18 -11.74 10.34 -4.23
CA GLU A 18 -12.88 11.06 -3.66
C GLU A 18 -12.54 12.54 -3.44
N GLN A 19 -11.35 12.86 -2.95
CA GLN A 19 -10.90 14.24 -2.76
C GLN A 19 -10.79 15.03 -4.08
N GLU A 20 -10.22 14.41 -5.12
CA GLU A 20 -9.92 15.08 -6.39
C GLU A 20 -11.12 15.15 -7.33
N THR A 21 -12.01 14.15 -7.28
CA THR A 21 -13.12 14.01 -8.23
C THR A 21 -14.49 14.25 -7.60
N GLY A 22 -14.60 14.16 -6.28
CA GLY A 22 -15.88 14.18 -5.56
C GLY A 22 -16.67 12.87 -5.65
N TYR A 23 -16.14 11.83 -6.28
CA TYR A 23 -16.79 10.54 -6.44
C TYR A 23 -16.11 9.45 -5.62
N ASN A 24 -16.91 8.64 -4.93
CA ASN A 24 -16.42 7.45 -4.27
C ASN A 24 -16.38 6.28 -5.28
N LEU A 25 -15.18 5.73 -5.51
CA LEU A 25 -14.96 4.67 -6.49
C LEU A 25 -15.65 3.34 -6.14
N LEU A 26 -16.08 3.14 -4.90
CA LEU A 26 -16.81 1.95 -4.48
C LEU A 26 -18.29 2.00 -4.90
N THR A 27 -18.82 3.19 -5.16
CA THR A 27 -20.23 3.41 -5.54
C THR A 27 -20.41 3.95 -6.95
N THR A 28 -19.33 4.43 -7.57
CA THR A 28 -19.31 5.00 -8.91
C THR A 28 -18.40 4.20 -9.82
N GLY A 29 -18.92 3.71 -10.95
CA GLY A 29 -18.13 2.92 -11.90
C GLY A 29 -17.06 3.78 -12.60
N MET A 30 -15.79 3.47 -12.37
CA MET A 30 -14.64 4.18 -12.93
C MET A 30 -13.41 3.29 -13.05
N GLU A 31 -12.50 3.64 -13.96
CA GLU A 31 -11.18 3.01 -14.06
C GLU A 31 -10.12 3.96 -13.50
N VAL A 32 -9.34 3.47 -12.52
CA VAL A 32 -8.29 4.25 -11.85
C VAL A 32 -6.95 3.58 -12.09
N TYR A 33 -6.04 4.31 -12.75
CA TYR A 33 -4.66 3.89 -12.96
C TYR A 33 -3.78 4.54 -11.89
N THR A 34 -3.19 3.72 -11.02
CA THR A 34 -2.44 4.18 -9.85
C THR A 34 -0.93 4.26 -10.12
N ASN A 35 -0.17 4.73 -9.14
CA ASN A 35 1.29 4.82 -9.23
C ASN A 35 2.01 3.65 -8.55
N VAL A 36 1.29 2.66 -8.03
CA VAL A 36 1.88 1.53 -7.30
C VAL A 36 2.75 0.70 -8.24
N ASP A 37 3.98 0.42 -7.81
CA ASP A 37 4.78 -0.64 -8.42
C ASP A 37 4.46 -1.94 -7.67
N SER A 38 3.72 -2.85 -8.33
CA SER A 38 3.26 -4.09 -7.71
C SER A 38 4.40 -5.00 -7.24
N LYS A 39 5.57 -4.95 -7.90
CA LYS A 39 6.75 -5.73 -7.49
C LYS A 39 7.37 -5.14 -6.24
N VAL A 40 7.46 -3.81 -6.17
CA VAL A 40 7.99 -3.11 -4.98
C VAL A 40 7.04 -3.28 -3.79
N GLN A 41 5.72 -3.18 -4.01
CA GLN A 41 4.72 -3.40 -2.98
C GLN A 41 4.78 -4.83 -2.41
N GLN A 42 4.85 -5.83 -3.28
CA GLN A 42 4.98 -7.23 -2.84
C GLN A 42 6.28 -7.44 -2.07
N ARG A 43 7.40 -6.91 -2.57
CA ARG A 43 8.69 -6.99 -1.87
C ARG A 43 8.65 -6.34 -0.48
N LEU A 44 7.99 -5.19 -0.34
CA LEU A 44 7.81 -4.53 0.94
C LEU A 44 7.00 -5.38 1.91
N TRP A 45 5.95 -6.04 1.41
CA TRP A 45 5.16 -6.97 2.20
C TRP A 45 5.99 -8.19 2.66
N ASP A 46 6.83 -8.75 1.79
CA ASP A 46 7.71 -9.86 2.15
C ASP A 46 8.73 -9.45 3.21
N ILE A 47 9.28 -8.23 3.13
CA ILE A 47 10.18 -7.67 4.16
C ILE A 47 9.48 -7.59 5.53
N TYR A 48 8.20 -7.25 5.55
CA TYR A 48 7.44 -7.05 6.79
C TYR A 48 6.98 -8.35 7.44
N ASN A 49 6.62 -9.34 6.63
CA ASN A 49 5.86 -10.51 7.08
C ASN A 49 6.64 -11.82 6.95
N THR A 50 7.93 -11.76 6.59
CA THR A 50 8.82 -12.93 6.53
C THR A 50 10.12 -12.67 7.26
N ASP A 51 10.79 -13.73 7.68
CA ASP A 51 12.10 -13.68 8.32
C ASP A 51 13.27 -13.68 7.31
N GLU A 52 12.99 -13.52 6.01
CA GLU A 52 14.04 -13.60 4.97
C GLU A 52 14.98 -12.37 4.99
N TYR A 53 14.49 -11.22 5.45
CA TYR A 53 15.19 -9.93 5.32
C TYR A 53 15.51 -9.26 6.65
N VAL A 54 14.59 -9.33 7.61
CA VAL A 54 14.70 -8.66 8.91
C VAL A 54 14.24 -9.63 9.99
N ASN A 55 15.08 -9.81 11.01
CA ASN A 55 14.71 -10.58 12.19
C ASN A 55 14.01 -9.64 13.18
N TYR A 56 12.69 -9.74 13.27
CA TYR A 56 11.90 -9.02 14.26
C TYR A 56 11.98 -9.71 15.63
N PRO A 57 11.91 -8.96 16.75
CA PRO A 57 11.97 -9.55 18.09
C PRO A 57 10.71 -10.38 18.44
N ASP A 58 9.57 -10.06 17.85
CA ASP A 58 8.26 -10.71 18.00
C ASP A 58 7.33 -10.32 16.83
N ASP A 59 6.13 -10.90 16.77
CA ASP A 59 5.12 -10.62 15.73
C ASP A 59 4.27 -9.36 16.01
N GLU A 60 4.37 -8.80 17.23
CA GLU A 60 3.57 -7.65 17.65
C GLU A 60 4.22 -6.32 17.24
N LEU A 61 5.56 -6.28 17.13
CA LEU A 61 6.29 -5.08 16.72
C LEU A 61 5.79 -4.58 15.36
N GLN A 62 5.34 -3.32 15.33
CA GLN A 62 4.79 -2.71 14.12
C GLN A 62 5.82 -1.88 13.35
N VAL A 63 5.65 -1.85 12.02
CA VAL A 63 6.42 -1.03 11.09
C VAL A 63 5.46 -0.39 10.11
N ALA A 64 5.71 0.86 9.75
CA ALA A 64 4.99 1.58 8.70
C ALA A 64 5.98 2.30 7.80
N SER A 65 5.79 2.23 6.47
CA SER A 65 6.68 2.88 5.52
C SER A 65 5.94 3.30 4.25
N THR A 66 6.50 4.31 3.59
CA THR A 66 6.00 4.85 2.32
C THR A 66 7.20 5.11 1.43
N LEU A 67 7.22 4.52 0.25
CA LEU A 67 8.27 4.67 -0.75
C LEU A 67 7.78 5.65 -1.82
N VAL A 68 8.60 6.68 -2.08
CA VAL A 68 8.26 7.79 -2.97
C VAL A 68 9.32 7.90 -4.06
N ASP A 69 8.88 8.02 -5.32
CA ASP A 69 9.75 8.41 -6.43
C ASP A 69 10.11 9.90 -6.31
N VAL A 70 11.38 10.16 -6.06
CA VAL A 70 11.91 11.52 -5.81
C VAL A 70 11.79 12.45 -7.03
N THR A 71 11.58 11.91 -8.23
CA THR A 71 11.51 12.72 -9.46
C THR A 71 10.14 13.36 -9.67
N ASN A 72 9.08 12.81 -9.07
CA ASN A 72 7.71 13.21 -9.32
C ASN A 72 6.79 13.15 -8.08
N GLY A 73 7.30 12.72 -6.93
CA GLY A 73 6.54 12.64 -5.67
C GLY A 73 5.53 11.49 -5.61
N LYS A 74 5.52 10.57 -6.59
CA LYS A 74 4.56 9.47 -6.63
C LYS A 74 4.89 8.44 -5.55
N VAL A 75 3.87 8.02 -4.80
CA VAL A 75 3.96 6.88 -3.89
C VAL A 75 3.92 5.59 -4.72
N ILE A 76 5.02 4.84 -4.70
CA ILE A 76 5.18 3.60 -5.48
C ILE A 76 4.94 2.34 -4.65
N ALA A 77 5.08 2.43 -3.32
CA ALA A 77 4.70 1.38 -2.40
C ALA A 77 4.42 1.97 -1.01
N GLN A 78 3.47 1.39 -0.29
CA GLN A 78 3.09 1.83 1.05
C GLN A 78 2.50 0.69 1.86
N LEU A 79 2.98 0.52 3.09
CA LEU A 79 2.47 -0.51 4.00
C LEU A 79 2.48 0.03 5.44
N GLY A 80 1.30 0.02 6.07
CA GLY A 80 1.08 0.67 7.37
C GLY A 80 1.31 -0.21 8.60
N ALA A 81 1.42 -1.53 8.42
CA ALA A 81 1.56 -2.49 9.51
C ALA A 81 2.10 -3.84 8.99
N ARG A 82 2.59 -4.67 9.90
CA ARG A 82 2.94 -6.09 9.65
C ARG A 82 2.02 -7.02 10.45
N HIS A 83 1.79 -8.22 9.90
CA HIS A 83 0.87 -9.24 10.42
C HIS A 83 -0.55 -8.71 10.69
N GLN A 84 -1.06 -7.83 9.82
CA GLN A 84 -2.46 -7.42 9.85
C GLN A 84 -3.38 -8.60 9.48
N SER A 85 -4.30 -8.93 10.38
CA SER A 85 -5.35 -9.95 10.23
C SER A 85 -6.52 -9.46 9.38
#